data_AF-A0AAW0E752-F1
#
_entry.id   AF-A0AAW0E752-F1
#
_cell.length_a   1.000
_cell.length_b   1.000
_cell.length_c   1.000
_cell.angle_alpha   90.00
_cell.angle_beta   90.00
_cell.angle_gamma   90.00
#
_symmetry.space_group_name_H-M   'P 1'
#
loop_
_entity.id
_entity.type
_entity.pdbx_description
1 polymer ?
#
loop_
_entity_poly.entity_id
_entity_poly.type
_entity_poly.pdbx_seq_one_letter_code
_entity_poly.pdbx_strand_id
1 'polypeptide(L)'
;MPPTLPAGGTARIGIVFARLITKDGGQGIRPFIVPLNDGEQMCSGVIARELPNRLGSKALGHAITSFDHVILPAASLLGNTADVQPEKARFFDSIWRVSIGSMSLGAVIIPGLKMAAYIGAKYSHRRKVINPDGNQVSVLSFRTQQFPILHALAQGFVLDAFYRCASSWVSGQTETGFRIAIATIVKVTMISHWRRTGCTIADRCGAQGTFDFNQILPMEVSEELKDFL
;
A
#
# COMPACT_ATOMS: atom_id res chain seq x y z
N MET A 1 0.23 4.68 -8.67
CA MET A 1 -0.65 4.24 -9.79
C MET A 1 -0.89 5.45 -10.66
N PRO A 2 -0.74 5.32 -11.99
CA PRO A 2 -1.17 6.39 -12.88
C PRO A 2 -2.69 6.59 -12.75
N PRO A 3 -3.20 7.83 -12.88
CA PRO A 3 -4.63 8.08 -12.82
C PRO A 3 -5.32 7.38 -14.00
N THR A 4 -6.56 6.92 -13.83
CA THR A 4 -7.30 6.33 -14.96
C THR A 4 -7.84 7.41 -15.90
N LEU A 5 -8.23 8.58 -15.38
CA LEU A 5 -8.79 9.68 -16.19
C LEU A 5 -7.72 10.37 -17.03
N PRO A 6 -8.08 11.02 -18.16
CA PRO A 6 -7.20 11.91 -18.93
C PRO A 6 -6.48 12.92 -18.04
N ALA A 7 -5.14 12.97 -18.14
CA ALA A 7 -4.32 13.94 -17.41
C ALA A 7 -2.94 14.03 -18.08
N GLY A 8 -2.44 15.24 -18.28
CA GLY A 8 -1.10 15.46 -18.84
C GLY A 8 -0.92 14.97 -20.28
N GLY A 9 -1.98 14.90 -21.08
CA GLY A 9 -1.91 14.61 -22.53
C GLY A 9 -1.29 13.26 -22.90
N THR A 10 -1.25 12.31 -21.95
CA THR A 10 -0.59 11.01 -22.15
C THR A 10 -1.63 9.91 -22.20
N ALA A 11 -1.65 9.15 -23.30
CA ALA A 11 -2.52 8.00 -23.47
C ALA A 11 -2.26 6.93 -22.38
N ARG A 12 -3.32 6.21 -22.01
CA ARG A 12 -3.26 5.23 -20.93
C ARG A 12 -3.81 3.89 -21.36
N ILE A 13 -3.12 2.85 -20.90
CA ILE A 13 -3.56 1.47 -20.99
C ILE A 13 -3.70 0.89 -19.59
N GLY A 14 -4.63 -0.04 -19.43
CA GLY A 14 -4.84 -0.81 -18.22
C GLY A 14 -4.66 -2.31 -18.47
N ILE A 15 -4.27 -3.03 -17.43
CA ILE A 15 -4.42 -4.49 -17.39
C ILE A 15 -5.72 -4.78 -16.63
N VAL A 16 -6.74 -5.22 -17.36
CA VAL A 16 -8.07 -5.53 -16.83
C VAL A 16 -8.19 -7.04 -16.65
N PHE A 17 -8.43 -7.49 -15.43
CA PHE A 17 -8.72 -8.89 -15.16
C PHE A 17 -10.23 -9.14 -15.31
N ALA A 18 -10.61 -9.98 -16.27
CA ALA A 18 -12.01 -10.30 -16.56
C ALA A 18 -12.20 -11.80 -16.84
N ARG A 19 -13.42 -12.31 -16.71
CA ARG A 19 -13.74 -13.71 -17.04
C ARG A 19 -13.69 -13.89 -18.56
N LEU A 20 -12.83 -14.77 -19.06
CA LEU A 20 -12.81 -15.14 -20.47
C LEU A 20 -13.94 -16.12 -20.75
N ILE A 21 -14.81 -15.80 -21.71
CA ILE A 21 -15.90 -16.65 -22.17
C ILE A 21 -15.66 -16.97 -23.65
N THR A 22 -15.65 -18.26 -23.97
CA THR A 22 -15.43 -18.79 -25.33
C THR A 22 -16.62 -19.65 -25.75
N LYS A 23 -16.65 -20.11 -27.00
CA LYS A 23 -17.68 -21.06 -27.46
C LYS A 23 -17.70 -22.35 -26.64
N ASP A 24 -16.53 -22.75 -26.13
CA ASP A 24 -16.34 -23.95 -25.32
C ASP A 24 -16.64 -23.71 -23.82
N GLY A 25 -17.10 -22.50 -23.47
CA GLY A 25 -17.46 -22.11 -22.10
C GLY A 25 -16.50 -21.12 -21.45
N GLY A 26 -16.65 -20.96 -20.14
CA GLY A 26 -15.86 -20.03 -19.32
C GLY A 26 -14.45 -20.57 -19.03
N GLN A 27 -13.44 -19.76 -19.29
CA GLN A 27 -12.00 -20.07 -19.17
C GLN A 27 -11.34 -19.35 -17.98
N GLY A 28 -12.14 -18.99 -16.97
CA GLY A 28 -11.69 -18.31 -15.75
C GLY A 28 -11.26 -16.86 -15.94
N ILE A 29 -10.63 -16.29 -14.91
CA ILE A 29 -10.14 -14.91 -14.92
C ILE A 29 -8.85 -14.80 -15.74
N ARG A 30 -8.80 -13.82 -16.66
CA ARG A 30 -7.67 -13.55 -17.55
C ARG A 30 -7.35 -12.06 -17.62
N PRO A 31 -6.06 -11.69 -17.74
CA PRO A 31 -5.67 -10.30 -17.95
C PRO A 31 -5.78 -9.88 -19.41
N PHE A 32 -6.32 -8.69 -19.65
CA PHE A 32 -6.47 -8.05 -20.95
C PHE A 32 -5.79 -6.68 -20.95
N ILE A 33 -5.04 -6.35 -22.00
CA ILE A 33 -4.57 -4.98 -22.24
C ILE A 33 -5.74 -4.18 -22.83
N VAL A 34 -6.12 -3.10 -22.16
CA VAL A 34 -7.26 -2.27 -22.56
C VAL A 34 -6.82 -0.81 -22.68
N PRO A 35 -6.95 -0.18 -23.86
CA PRO A 35 -6.82 1.28 -23.97
C PRO A 35 -7.91 1.96 -23.13
N LEU A 36 -7.51 2.89 -22.26
CA LEU A 36 -8.42 3.57 -21.33
C LEU A 36 -8.75 4.99 -21.80
N ASN A 37 -7.74 5.74 -22.24
CA ASN A 37 -7.88 7.07 -22.83
C ASN A 37 -6.70 7.38 -23.76
N ASP A 38 -6.90 8.35 -24.64
CA ASP A 38 -5.89 8.88 -25.56
C ASP A 38 -5.03 10.00 -24.94
N GLY A 39 -5.30 10.38 -23.68
CA GLY A 39 -4.63 11.46 -22.97
C GLY A 39 -5.48 12.72 -22.84
N GLU A 40 -6.55 12.84 -23.64
CA GLU A 40 -7.52 13.94 -23.62
C GLU A 40 -8.93 13.44 -23.28
N GLN A 41 -9.35 12.32 -23.88
CA GLN A 41 -10.68 11.73 -23.76
C GLN A 41 -10.62 10.23 -23.49
N MET A 42 -11.68 9.72 -22.84
CA MET A 42 -11.83 8.29 -22.62
C MET A 42 -12.08 7.54 -23.93
N CYS A 43 -11.55 6.33 -24.05
CA CYS A 43 -11.81 5.47 -25.20
C CYS A 43 -13.29 5.03 -25.25
N SER A 44 -13.80 4.74 -26.45
CA SER A 44 -15.19 4.30 -26.65
C SER A 44 -15.56 3.10 -25.77
N GLY A 45 -16.68 3.19 -25.06
CA GLY A 45 -17.16 2.16 -24.15
C GLY A 45 -16.39 2.08 -22.82
N VAL A 46 -15.35 2.90 -22.59
CA VAL A 46 -14.65 2.97 -21.30
C VAL A 46 -15.15 4.19 -20.52
N ILE A 47 -15.71 3.96 -19.35
CA ILE A 47 -16.23 5.01 -18.48
C ILE A 47 -15.43 4.98 -17.19
N ALA A 48 -14.86 6.11 -16.78
CA ALA A 48 -14.14 6.24 -15.52
C ALA A 48 -14.73 7.39 -14.69
N ARG A 49 -14.97 7.13 -13.41
CA ARG A 49 -15.39 8.13 -12.43
C ARG A 49 -14.35 8.23 -11.34
N GLU A 50 -13.73 9.39 -11.19
CA GLU A 50 -12.76 9.64 -10.13
C GLU A 50 -13.44 9.49 -8.75
N LEU A 51 -12.73 8.84 -7.84
CA LEU A 51 -13.13 8.68 -6.46
C LEU A 51 -12.64 9.88 -5.65
N PRO A 52 -13.37 10.26 -4.58
CA PRO A 52 -12.89 11.28 -3.66
C PRO A 52 -11.49 10.97 -3.12
N ASN A 53 -10.70 12.02 -2.90
CA ASN A 53 -9.39 11.88 -2.29
C ASN A 53 -9.51 11.23 -0.91
N ARG A 54 -8.67 10.20 -0.69
CA ARG A 54 -8.54 9.54 0.60
C ARG A 54 -7.55 10.33 1.47
N LEU A 55 -7.89 10.52 2.74
CA LEU A 55 -6.96 11.06 3.75
C LEU A 55 -5.61 10.31 3.69
N GLY A 56 -4.49 11.03 3.69
CA GLY A 56 -3.15 10.45 3.57
C GLY A 56 -2.74 9.90 2.19
N SER A 57 -3.67 9.69 1.25
CA SER A 57 -3.35 9.28 -0.13
C SER A 57 -3.48 10.48 -1.07
N LYS A 58 -2.38 11.23 -1.22
CA LYS A 58 -2.34 12.37 -2.15
C LYS A 58 -2.00 11.87 -3.57
N ALA A 59 -2.78 12.33 -4.55
CA ALA A 59 -2.43 12.36 -5.97
C ALA A 59 -2.41 11.02 -6.76
N LEU A 60 -3.23 10.03 -6.40
CA LEU A 60 -3.30 8.77 -7.17
C LEU A 60 -4.41 8.72 -8.24
N GLY A 61 -5.34 9.68 -8.27
CA GLY A 61 -6.44 9.74 -9.24
C GLY A 61 -7.21 8.42 -9.34
N HIS A 62 -7.55 7.85 -8.18
CA HIS A 62 -8.28 6.59 -8.09
C HIS A 62 -9.64 6.75 -8.77
N ALA A 63 -10.09 5.74 -9.50
CA ALA A 63 -11.34 5.79 -10.22
C ALA A 63 -12.04 4.44 -10.24
N ILE A 64 -13.37 4.48 -10.26
CA ILE A 64 -14.17 3.33 -10.67
C ILE A 64 -14.20 3.35 -12.20
N THR A 65 -13.89 2.21 -12.82
CA THR A 65 -13.87 2.07 -14.27
C THR A 65 -14.87 0.99 -14.68
N SER A 66 -15.75 1.30 -15.63
CA SER A 66 -16.71 0.36 -16.22
C SER A 66 -16.52 0.28 -17.73
N PHE A 67 -16.84 -0.88 -18.29
CA PHE A 67 -16.66 -1.19 -19.70
C PHE A 67 -18.01 -1.56 -20.30
N ASP A 68 -18.44 -0.84 -21.32
CA ASP A 68 -19.66 -1.07 -22.08
C ASP A 68 -19.30 -1.54 -23.48
N HIS A 69 -19.46 -2.84 -23.73
CA HIS A 69 -19.22 -3.50 -25.02
C HIS A 69 -17.92 -3.09 -25.74
N VAL A 70 -16.82 -2.92 -24.99
CA VAL A 70 -15.50 -2.55 -25.54
C VAL A 70 -14.96 -3.67 -26.42
N ILE A 71 -14.72 -3.37 -27.70
CA ILE A 71 -14.17 -4.32 -28.67
C ILE A 71 -12.64 -4.26 -28.61
N LEU A 72 -12.02 -5.41 -28.41
CA LEU A 72 -10.56 -5.57 -28.33
C LEU A 72 -10.08 -6.57 -29.38
N PRO A 73 -8.90 -6.36 -30.00
CA PRO A 73 -8.29 -7.38 -30.82
C PRO A 73 -7.88 -8.59 -29.96
N ALA A 74 -7.84 -9.79 -30.54
CA ALA A 74 -7.47 -11.01 -29.83
C ALA A 74 -6.10 -10.92 -29.14
N ALA A 75 -5.16 -10.16 -29.73
CA ALA A 75 -3.83 -9.90 -29.17
C ALA A 75 -3.84 -9.12 -27.83
N SER A 76 -4.99 -8.59 -27.41
CA SER A 76 -5.15 -7.92 -26.11
C SER A 76 -5.15 -8.91 -24.94
N LEU A 77 -5.47 -10.18 -25.19
CA LEU A 77 -5.40 -11.22 -24.16
C LEU A 77 -3.94 -11.51 -23.82
N LEU A 78 -3.58 -11.38 -22.54
CA LEU A 78 -2.27 -11.77 -22.06
C LEU A 78 -2.26 -13.29 -21.74
N GLY A 79 -1.32 -14.01 -22.36
CA GLY A 79 -1.20 -15.47 -22.28
C GLY A 79 -1.98 -16.21 -23.38
N ASN A 80 -1.92 -17.55 -23.37
CA ASN A 80 -2.50 -18.40 -24.41
C ASN A 80 -3.86 -18.97 -23.99
N THR A 81 -4.86 -18.98 -24.87
CA THR A 81 -6.17 -19.62 -24.63
C THR A 81 -6.06 -21.14 -24.47
N ALA A 82 -5.04 -21.77 -25.06
CA ALA A 82 -4.78 -23.20 -24.97
C ALA A 82 -4.05 -23.63 -23.68
N ASP A 83 -3.86 -22.72 -22.71
CA ASP A 83 -3.18 -23.02 -21.47
C ASP A 83 -4.00 -24.00 -20.60
N VAL A 84 -3.45 -25.20 -20.41
CA VAL A 84 -4.07 -26.32 -19.70
C VAL A 84 -3.87 -26.23 -18.19
N GLN A 85 -3.18 -25.20 -17.69
CA GLN A 85 -3.01 -25.01 -16.25
C GLN A 85 -4.35 -24.85 -15.52
N PRO A 86 -4.46 -25.37 -14.28
CA PRO A 86 -5.61 -25.12 -13.42
C PRO A 86 -5.85 -23.60 -13.26
N GLU A 87 -7.11 -23.17 -13.33
CA GLU A 87 -7.51 -21.76 -13.30
C GLU A 87 -6.84 -20.97 -12.17
N LYS A 88 -6.80 -21.54 -10.97
CA LYS A 88 -6.21 -20.92 -9.78
C LYS A 88 -4.70 -20.70 -9.93
N ALA A 89 -3.96 -21.69 -10.43
CA ALA A 89 -2.51 -21.59 -10.61
C ALA A 89 -2.17 -20.51 -11.65
N ARG A 90 -2.88 -20.53 -12.79
CA ARG A 90 -2.73 -19.53 -13.86
C ARG A 90 -3.01 -18.10 -13.38
N PHE A 91 -4.04 -17.91 -12.54
CA PHE A 91 -4.34 -16.61 -11.96
C PHE A 91 -3.18 -16.11 -11.09
N PHE A 92 -2.67 -16.94 -10.16
CA PHE A 92 -1.56 -16.56 -9.30
C PHE A 92 -0.27 -16.26 -10.06
N ASP A 93 0.02 -17.03 -11.11
CA ASP A 93 1.14 -16.75 -12.00
C ASP A 93 0.96 -15.42 -12.74
N SER A 94 -0.26 -15.06 -13.13
CA SER A 94 -0.56 -13.76 -13.74
C SER A 94 -0.36 -12.57 -12.79
N ILE A 95 -0.47 -12.81 -11.47
CA ILE A 95 -0.33 -11.79 -10.42
C ILE A 95 0.94 -11.96 -9.57
N TRP A 96 1.96 -12.68 -10.05
CA TRP A 96 3.17 -12.99 -9.28
C TRP A 96 3.86 -11.77 -8.64
N ARG A 97 3.72 -10.59 -9.27
CA ARG A 97 4.27 -9.31 -8.78
C ARG A 97 3.58 -8.79 -7.52
N VAL A 98 2.37 -9.28 -7.19
CA VAL A 98 1.64 -8.89 -5.98
C VAL A 98 2.44 -9.21 -4.73
N SER A 99 3.14 -10.34 -4.69
CA SER A 99 4.00 -10.70 -3.54
C SER A 99 5.13 -9.68 -3.33
N ILE A 100 5.78 -9.25 -4.41
CA ILE A 100 6.84 -8.23 -4.36
C ILE A 100 6.25 -6.88 -3.92
N GLY A 101 5.10 -6.50 -4.48
CA GLY A 101 4.39 -5.29 -4.08
C GLY A 101 4.02 -5.30 -2.60
N SER A 102 3.50 -6.42 -2.09
CA SER A 102 3.13 -6.60 -0.68
C SER A 102 4.34 -6.47 0.26
N MET A 103 5.48 -7.06 -0.09
CA MET A 103 6.72 -6.85 0.67
C MET A 103 7.17 -5.40 0.64
N SER A 104 7.17 -4.78 -0.54
CA SER A 104 7.59 -3.38 -0.71
C SER A 104 6.73 -2.42 0.09
N LEU A 105 5.42 -2.70 0.21
CA LEU A 105 4.52 -1.93 1.07
C LEU A 105 4.87 -2.08 2.54
N GLY A 106 5.08 -3.30 3.03
CA GLY A 106 5.52 -3.52 4.41
C GLY A 106 6.83 -2.78 4.72
N ALA A 107 7.77 -2.73 3.76
CA ALA A 107 9.05 -2.06 3.92
C ALA A 107 8.94 -0.56 4.28
N VAL A 108 7.86 0.12 3.87
CA VAL A 108 7.61 1.55 4.17
C VAL A 108 7.48 1.80 5.67
N ILE A 109 7.08 0.79 6.46
CA ILE A 109 6.96 0.91 7.91
C ILE A 109 8.30 1.12 8.61
N ILE A 110 9.40 0.59 8.07
CA ILE A 110 10.73 0.74 8.67
C ILE A 110 11.15 2.21 8.81
N PRO A 111 11.22 3.00 7.71
CA PRO A 111 11.48 4.42 7.82
C PRO A 111 10.32 5.14 8.53
N GLY A 112 9.07 4.69 8.35
CA GLY A 112 7.91 5.27 9.03
C GLY A 112 8.08 5.31 10.56
N LEU A 113 8.39 4.17 11.19
CA LEU A 113 8.59 4.08 12.64
C LEU A 113 9.77 4.92 13.12
N LYS A 114 10.87 4.94 12.36
CA LYS A 114 12.05 5.76 12.68
C LYS A 114 11.72 7.26 12.61
N MET A 115 10.97 7.68 11.61
CA MET A 115 10.49 9.05 11.47
C MET A 115 9.52 9.42 12.59
N ALA A 116 8.53 8.56 12.89
CA ALA A 116 7.61 8.78 13.99
C ALA A 116 8.35 8.94 15.31
N ALA A 117 9.31 8.05 15.61
CA ALA A 117 10.14 8.15 16.82
C ALA A 117 10.90 9.48 16.88
N TYR A 118 11.51 9.91 15.76
CA TYR A 118 12.21 11.19 15.68
C TYR A 118 11.29 12.39 15.92
N ILE A 119 10.14 12.43 15.23
CA ILE A 119 9.16 13.51 15.36
C ILE A 119 8.61 13.56 16.78
N GLY A 120 8.22 12.40 17.33
CA GLY A 120 7.76 12.25 18.71
C GLY A 120 8.79 12.75 19.71
N ALA A 121 10.07 12.39 19.55
CA ALA A 121 11.16 12.86 20.40
C ALA A 121 11.35 14.38 20.32
N LYS A 122 11.41 14.94 19.10
CA LYS A 122 11.60 16.38 18.89
C LYS A 122 10.41 17.19 19.39
N TYR A 123 9.19 16.71 19.21
CA TYR A 123 7.99 17.32 19.79
C TYR A 123 8.07 17.28 21.31
N SER A 124 8.33 16.10 21.88
CA SER A 124 8.35 15.90 23.33
C SER A 124 9.42 16.74 24.03
N HIS A 125 10.58 16.89 23.40
CA HIS A 125 11.65 17.74 23.94
C HIS A 125 11.24 19.21 24.00
N ARG A 126 10.56 19.71 22.95
CA ARG A 126 10.13 21.12 22.84
C ARG A 126 8.90 21.43 23.68
N ARG A 127 7.94 20.49 23.77
CA ARG A 127 6.70 20.68 24.51
C ARG A 127 6.99 20.65 26.00
N LYS A 128 6.61 21.74 26.68
CA LYS A 128 6.75 21.86 28.13
C LYS A 128 5.39 21.82 28.83
N VAL A 129 5.38 21.32 30.06
CA VAL A 129 4.25 21.32 30.99
C VAL A 129 4.74 21.68 32.38
N ILE A 130 3.82 22.07 33.26
CA ILE A 130 4.11 22.29 34.68
C ILE A 130 4.02 20.94 35.40
N ASN A 131 5.06 20.56 36.13
CA ASN A 131 5.06 19.36 36.95
C ASN A 131 4.35 19.62 38.31
N PRO A 132 4.10 18.59 39.13
CA PRO A 132 3.47 18.78 40.45
C PRO A 132 4.21 19.74 41.39
N ASP A 133 5.53 19.92 41.20
CA ASP A 133 6.36 20.84 41.98
C ASP A 133 6.31 22.29 41.46
N GLY A 134 5.50 22.59 40.43
CA GLY A 134 5.39 23.92 39.82
C GLY A 134 6.47 24.26 38.79
N ASN A 135 7.40 23.35 38.51
CA ASN A 135 8.49 23.57 37.56
C ASN A 135 8.06 23.30 36.12
N GLN A 136 8.51 24.15 35.20
CA GLN A 136 8.28 23.94 33.76
C GLN A 136 9.27 22.91 33.20
N VAL A 137 8.78 21.71 32.88
CA VAL A 137 9.59 20.59 32.39
C VAL A 137 9.17 20.16 30.98
N SER A 138 10.11 19.62 30.20
CA SER A 138 9.80 18.97 28.92
C SER A 138 8.97 17.71 29.16
N VAL A 139 7.97 17.44 28.31
CA VAL A 139 7.19 16.19 28.41
C VAL A 139 8.06 14.94 28.13
N LEU A 140 9.23 15.10 27.51
CA LEU A 140 10.19 14.01 27.34
C LEU A 140 10.78 13.51 28.67
N SER A 141 10.66 14.26 29.77
CA SER A 141 11.11 13.77 31.09
C SER A 141 10.26 12.62 31.62
N PHE A 142 9.02 12.48 31.16
CA PHE A 142 8.12 11.43 31.63
C PHE A 142 8.39 10.09 30.95
N ARG A 143 8.52 9.03 31.76
CA ARG A 143 8.70 7.66 31.25
C ARG A 143 7.59 7.21 30.30
N THR A 144 6.36 7.65 30.56
CA THR A 144 5.18 7.41 29.71
C THR A 144 5.32 8.03 28.31
N GLN A 145 6.15 9.06 28.16
CA GLN A 145 6.47 9.67 26.87
C GLN A 145 7.71 9.03 26.22
N GLN A 146 8.73 8.71 27.00
CA GLN A 146 9.97 8.10 26.50
C GLN A 146 9.73 6.69 25.95
N PHE A 147 8.92 5.88 26.63
CA PHE A 147 8.78 4.46 26.31
C PHE A 147 8.24 4.21 24.89
N PRO A 148 7.14 4.84 24.43
CA PRO A 148 6.66 4.64 23.05
C PRO A 148 7.67 5.07 21.99
N ILE A 149 8.43 6.14 22.24
CA ILE A 149 9.43 6.67 21.31
C ILE A 149 10.59 5.68 21.14
N LEU A 150 11.16 5.21 22.26
CA LEU A 150 12.26 4.24 22.23
C LEU A 150 11.80 2.90 21.64
N HIS A 151 10.58 2.48 21.95
CA HIS A 151 10.00 1.26 21.41
C HIS A 151 9.81 1.32 19.89
N ALA A 152 9.33 2.44 19.35
CA ALA A 152 9.22 2.63 17.90
C ALA A 152 10.58 2.60 17.20
N LEU A 153 11.59 3.24 17.79
CA LEU A 153 12.95 3.21 17.26
C LEU A 153 13.50 1.78 17.22
N ALA A 154 13.35 1.04 18.33
CA ALA A 154 13.78 -0.35 18.42
C ALA A 154 13.06 -1.24 17.39
N GLN A 155 11.74 -1.12 17.26
CA GLN A 155 10.96 -1.83 16.25
C GLN A 155 11.44 -1.52 14.83
N GLY A 156 11.74 -0.25 14.52
CA GLY A 156 12.28 0.12 13.21
C GLY A 156 13.59 -0.58 12.87
N PHE A 157 14.45 -0.90 13.84
CA PHE A 157 15.66 -1.69 13.60
C PHE A 157 15.38 -3.20 13.50
N VAL A 158 14.53 -3.73 14.39
CA VAL A 158 14.17 -5.16 14.38
C VAL A 158 13.44 -5.53 13.08
N LEU A 159 12.50 -4.70 12.65
CA LEU A 159 11.75 -4.91 11.41
C LEU A 159 12.62 -4.76 10.16
N ASP A 160 13.68 -3.94 10.19
CA ASP A 160 14.65 -3.87 9.09
C ASP A 160 15.42 -5.21 8.96
N ALA A 161 15.90 -5.74 10.08
CA ALA A 161 16.58 -7.04 10.10
C ALA A 161 15.64 -8.17 9.66
N PHE A 162 14.40 -8.18 10.16
CA PHE A 162 13.36 -9.13 9.75
C PHE A 162 13.06 -9.05 8.26
N TYR A 163 12.88 -7.83 7.71
CA TYR A 163 12.59 -7.64 6.30
C TYR A 163 13.73 -8.11 5.40
N ARG A 164 14.99 -7.83 5.77
CA ARG A 164 16.18 -8.33 5.03
C ARG A 164 16.23 -9.85 5.02
N CYS A 165 15.97 -10.48 6.17
CA CYS A 165 15.93 -11.93 6.29
C CYS A 165 14.82 -12.54 5.42
N ALA A 166 13.59 -12.03 5.54
CA ALA A 166 12.46 -12.47 4.73
C ALA A 166 12.67 -12.25 3.22
N SER A 167 13.29 -11.13 2.84
CA SER A 167 13.64 -10.84 1.45
C SER A 167 14.63 -11.87 0.91
N SER A 168 15.58 -12.34 1.73
CA SER A 168 16.51 -13.39 1.32
C SER A 168 15.83 -14.74 1.06
N TRP A 169 14.78 -15.08 1.80
CA TRP A 169 13.99 -16.31 1.57
C TRP A 169 13.19 -16.28 0.27
N VAL A 170 12.72 -15.09 -0.11
CA VAL A 170 11.93 -14.90 -1.33
C VAL A 170 12.85 -14.77 -2.56
N SER A 171 14.06 -14.25 -2.37
CA SER A 171 15.08 -14.09 -3.41
C SER A 171 15.63 -15.47 -3.80
N GLY A 172 15.24 -15.96 -4.98
CA GLY A 172 15.69 -17.26 -5.51
C GLY A 172 14.70 -18.41 -5.33
N GLN A 173 13.59 -18.22 -4.60
CA GLN A 173 12.53 -19.21 -4.52
C GLN A 173 11.72 -19.24 -5.83
N THR A 174 11.37 -20.41 -6.37
CA THR A 174 10.53 -20.50 -7.59
C THR A 174 9.04 -20.71 -7.27
N GLU A 175 8.71 -21.21 -6.08
CA GLU A 175 7.34 -21.51 -5.71
C GLU A 175 6.50 -20.23 -5.42
N THR A 176 5.48 -19.99 -6.25
CA THR A 176 4.56 -18.85 -6.11
C THR A 176 3.85 -18.84 -4.75
N GLY A 177 3.41 -20.01 -4.26
CA GLY A 177 2.69 -20.15 -2.99
C GLY A 177 3.52 -19.68 -1.78
N PHE A 178 4.76 -20.16 -1.68
CA PHE A 178 5.69 -19.73 -0.64
C PHE A 178 5.96 -18.23 -0.67
N ARG A 179 6.19 -17.64 -1.86
CA ARG A 179 6.42 -16.19 -2.00
C ARG A 179 5.22 -15.38 -1.50
N ILE A 180 4.00 -15.79 -1.84
CA ILE A 180 2.77 -15.14 -1.37
C ILE A 180 2.65 -15.25 0.15
N ALA A 181 2.93 -16.42 0.72
CA ALA A 181 2.84 -16.64 2.16
C ALA A 181 3.80 -15.73 2.93
N ILE A 182 5.08 -15.70 2.55
CA ILE A 182 6.08 -14.83 3.19
C ILE A 182 5.71 -13.35 3.01
N ALA A 183 5.33 -12.93 1.81
CA ALA A 183 4.93 -11.55 1.56
C ALA A 183 3.74 -11.12 2.42
N THR A 184 2.77 -12.02 2.61
CA THR A 184 1.58 -11.78 3.47
C THR A 184 1.99 -11.64 4.93
N ILE A 185 2.82 -12.56 5.45
CA ILE A 185 3.32 -12.50 6.83
C ILE A 185 4.07 -11.19 7.05
N VAL A 186 5.01 -10.85 6.17
CA VAL A 186 5.80 -9.62 6.25
C VAL A 186 4.90 -8.39 6.27
N LYS A 187 3.97 -8.28 5.32
CA LYS A 187 3.02 -7.16 5.25
C LYS A 187 2.23 -7.07 6.55
N VAL A 188 1.52 -8.13 6.94
CA VAL A 188 0.63 -8.10 8.12
C VAL A 188 1.40 -7.76 9.39
N THR A 189 2.57 -8.37 9.62
CA THR A 189 3.40 -8.08 10.80
C THR A 189 3.82 -6.62 10.84
N MET A 190 4.37 -6.09 9.73
CA MET A 190 4.88 -4.72 9.70
C MET A 190 3.77 -3.69 9.87
N ILE A 191 2.66 -3.83 9.13
CA ILE A 191 1.50 -2.94 9.25
C ILE A 191 0.95 -2.97 10.69
N SER A 192 0.83 -4.16 11.31
CA SER A 192 0.33 -4.27 12.69
C SER A 192 1.21 -3.54 13.70
N HIS A 193 2.54 -3.59 13.54
CA HIS A 193 3.46 -2.83 14.39
C HIS A 193 3.31 -1.32 14.21
N TRP A 194 3.11 -0.86 12.97
CA TRP A 194 2.82 0.53 12.67
C TRP A 194 1.52 1.00 13.34
N ARG A 195 0.39 0.30 13.10
CA ARG A 195 -0.91 0.67 13.68
C ARG A 195 -0.86 0.81 15.20
N ARG A 196 -0.12 -0.09 15.86
CA ARG A 196 0.02 -0.04 17.32
C ARG A 196 0.94 1.09 17.79
N THR A 197 2.09 1.26 17.14
CA THR A 197 3.18 2.10 17.68
C THR A 197 3.24 3.48 17.05
N GLY A 198 3.06 3.58 15.74
CA GLY A 198 2.97 4.84 15.00
C GLY A 198 1.79 5.69 15.50
N CYS A 199 0.60 5.10 15.61
CA CYS A 199 -0.58 5.80 16.14
C CYS A 199 -0.39 6.21 17.60
N THR A 200 0.22 5.35 18.43
CA THR A 200 0.58 5.74 19.80
C THR A 200 1.48 6.97 19.82
N ILE A 201 2.47 7.08 18.92
CA ILE A 201 3.31 8.28 18.87
C ILE A 201 2.52 9.51 18.41
N ALA A 202 1.61 9.36 17.45
CA ALA A 202 0.72 10.45 17.03
C ALA A 202 -0.07 10.98 18.22
N ASP A 203 -0.69 10.11 19.02
CA ASP A 203 -1.43 10.48 20.22
C ASP A 203 -0.54 11.19 21.25
N ARG A 204 0.71 10.73 21.40
CA ARG A 204 1.70 11.34 22.29
C ARG A 204 2.18 12.72 21.80
N CYS A 205 1.91 13.06 20.54
CA CYS A 205 2.10 14.40 19.99
C CYS A 205 0.88 15.31 20.20
N GLY A 206 -0.23 14.80 20.76
CA GLY A 206 -1.49 15.52 20.90
C GLY A 206 -2.04 15.97 19.56
N ALA A 207 -2.67 17.15 19.51
CA ALA A 207 -3.22 17.71 18.27
C ALA A 207 -2.18 17.88 17.15
N GLN A 208 -0.88 17.99 17.47
CA GLN A 208 0.16 18.05 16.44
C GLN A 208 0.28 16.72 15.69
N GLY A 209 0.03 15.58 16.33
CA GLY A 209 0.09 14.27 15.69
C GLY A 209 -0.94 14.06 14.59
N THR A 210 -2.02 14.85 14.57
CA THR A 210 -3.11 14.73 13.59
C THR A 210 -2.89 15.56 12.33
N PHE A 211 -1.92 16.48 12.32
CA PHE A 211 -1.66 17.31 11.16
C PHE A 211 -0.84 16.61 10.09
N ASP A 212 -1.30 16.70 8.84
CA ASP A 212 -0.65 16.13 7.65
C ASP A 212 0.84 16.43 7.53
N PHE A 213 1.26 17.66 7.84
CA PHE A 213 2.66 18.08 7.69
C PHE A 213 3.60 17.39 8.68
N ASN A 214 3.07 16.80 9.76
CA ASN A 214 3.84 16.00 10.72
C ASN A 214 3.96 14.52 10.29
N GLN A 215 3.38 14.13 9.14
CA GLN A 215 3.61 12.87 8.42
C GLN A 215 3.32 11.55 9.17
N ILE A 216 2.93 11.58 10.44
CA ILE A 216 2.64 10.36 11.22
C ILE A 216 1.28 9.78 10.77
N LEU A 217 0.16 10.50 10.96
CA LEU A 217 -1.16 9.98 10.60
C LEU A 217 -1.35 9.65 9.10
N PRO A 218 -0.82 10.44 8.15
CA PRO A 218 -0.92 10.12 6.72
C PRO A 218 -0.38 8.74 6.34
N MET A 219 0.63 8.24 7.05
CA MET A 219 1.16 6.88 6.82
C MET A 219 0.14 5.80 7.24
N GLU A 220 -0.57 5.96 8.36
CA GLU A 220 -1.64 5.05 8.81
C GLU A 220 -2.77 4.97 7.77
N VAL A 221 -3.29 6.14 7.38
CA VAL A 221 -4.42 6.20 6.47
C VAL A 221 -4.01 5.85 5.03
N SER A 222 -2.72 5.71 4.72
CA SER A 222 -2.31 5.15 3.43
C SER A 222 -2.50 3.62 3.36
N GLU A 223 -2.42 2.92 4.49
CA GLU A 223 -2.39 1.45 4.55
C GLU A 223 -3.71 0.78 4.93
N GLU A 224 -4.60 1.45 5.67
CA GLU A 224 -5.82 0.84 6.26
C GLU A 224 -6.87 0.23 5.31
N LEU A 225 -7.00 0.67 4.05
CA LEU A 225 -8.08 0.21 3.14
C LEU A 225 -7.59 -0.68 1.99
N LYS A 226 -6.35 -1.16 2.04
CA LYS A 226 -5.94 -2.26 1.13
C LYS A 226 -6.47 -3.63 1.57
N ASP A 227 -7.06 -3.71 2.76
CA ASP A 227 -7.56 -4.96 3.34
C ASP A 227 -9.10 -5.11 3.21
N PHE A 228 -9.79 -4.17 2.54
CA PHE A 228 -11.25 -4.18 2.33
C PHE A 228 -11.69 -4.18 0.84
N LEU A 229 -10.77 -4.48 -0.09
CA LEU A 229 -11.05 -4.75 -1.51
C LEU A 229 -10.24 -5.97 -1.95
#